data_AF-A0A835UIG3-F1
#
_entry.id   AF-A0A835UIG3-F1
#
_cell.length_a   1.000
_cell.length_b   1.000
_cell.length_c   1.000
_cell.angle_alpha   90.00
_cell.angle_beta   90.00
_cell.angle_gamma   90.00
#
_symmetry.space_group_name_H-M   'P 1'
#
loop_
_entity.id
_entity.type
_entity.pdbx_description
1 polymer ?
#
loop_
_entity_poly.entity_id
_entity_poly.type
_entity_poly.pdbx_seq_one_letter_code
_entity_poly.pdbx_strand_id
1 'polypeptide(L)'
;MPIIPLSDGSYGSISDGPIWLPCDIWNIGSKGEYCPEDFPCIYNKLKMVNPHLFSVAKRNPYSKEEIKADIVMQMLLKIGAQQLSAHEVIRSHVLVGLTEKNSAEDRELMVEYLSFIMLHIQFDCVRCQSERTEIILELQKKPVLLTNRGYSCPLTEPVHFGKEYGNPLDIAMLLDVVDVSWVVVDPCYLKHPVTQLVPSGLLKWRSFLLDLGVTDFVKVTCNEKNANIISEAAMIDISINLTASYVRDWESPELVHLLSIFSSKGYRAKCMFLLEVLDKLWDDVYHSQAISLIISKSDGTKKPIVSSFMKCIQKFSWIPSTLDKELHQPESVFYDCEQVQSILGIKGPYACPQVNSKLLVKDIGFKVEVSIDDAVEVLRQWRVSGSPFVGCTAQMLKFYTFIANGIASSSLKVIQELISDRFIFVPFLSSCKHIDSVSGMFILAKEAYWQDPTGCVDRMNELINLSYSIQGRIIFFAQHWLMPTQVFRVMVRWASELKNGLLSLDQISELKDKLLKLENTVIPTEQDKWVSLHPSFGLLSWSDDDHLKKQFKHNDGISLIMFGDLSIEEKALLSGEVATFLRKLDVHPLSEVVSREAIFYGSEDNMDKILY
;
A
#
# COMPACT_ATOMS: atom_id res chain seq x y z
N MET A 1 18.54 -64.88 -22.09
CA MET A 1 17.58 -66.01 -21.98
C MET A 1 16.94 -65.91 -20.61
N PRO A 2 15.60 -65.90 -20.50
CA PRO A 2 14.92 -65.85 -19.20
C PRO A 2 15.12 -67.18 -18.48
N ILE A 3 15.84 -67.16 -17.35
CA ILE A 3 16.25 -68.38 -16.62
C ILE A 3 15.80 -68.31 -15.15
N ILE A 4 15.48 -67.13 -14.63
CA ILE A 4 15.16 -66.95 -13.20
C ILE A 4 13.65 -67.09 -13.00
N PRO A 5 13.16 -68.07 -12.22
CA PRO A 5 11.73 -68.21 -11.95
C PRO A 5 11.23 -67.06 -11.07
N LEU A 6 10.14 -66.42 -11.48
CA LEU A 6 9.52 -65.28 -10.80
C LEU A 6 8.29 -65.70 -10.00
N SER A 7 7.87 -64.84 -9.06
CA SER A 7 6.73 -65.06 -8.17
C SER A 7 5.38 -65.09 -8.90
N ASP A 8 5.29 -64.46 -10.07
CA ASP A 8 4.11 -64.50 -10.95
C ASP A 8 3.99 -65.81 -11.75
N GLY A 9 4.94 -66.73 -11.59
CA GLY A 9 5.01 -68.01 -12.31
C GLY A 9 5.72 -67.94 -13.66
N SER A 10 6.19 -66.77 -14.08
CA SER A 10 6.97 -66.59 -15.31
C SER A 10 8.48 -66.77 -15.08
N TYR A 11 9.27 -66.67 -16.15
CA TYR A 11 10.74 -66.64 -16.09
C TYR A 11 11.27 -65.28 -16.53
N GLY A 12 12.18 -64.71 -15.75
CA GLY A 12 12.81 -63.42 -16.00
C GLY A 12 14.25 -63.51 -16.51
N SER A 13 14.65 -62.52 -17.30
CA SER A 13 16.04 -62.24 -17.68
C SER A 13 16.49 -60.91 -17.09
N ILE A 14 17.74 -60.83 -16.63
CA ILE A 14 18.33 -59.61 -16.05
C ILE A 14 18.50 -58.51 -17.11
N SER A 15 18.56 -58.90 -18.39
CA SER A 15 18.52 -57.95 -19.52
C SER A 15 17.24 -57.13 -19.59
N ASP A 16 16.15 -57.63 -19.01
CA ASP A 16 14.81 -57.07 -19.18
C ASP A 16 14.41 -56.18 -18.00
N GLY A 17 15.35 -55.83 -17.14
CA GLY A 17 15.17 -55.00 -15.94
C GLY A 17 15.58 -55.69 -14.64
N PRO A 18 15.51 -54.98 -13.50
CA PRO A 18 15.92 -55.50 -12.21
C PRO A 18 15.04 -56.68 -11.77
N ILE A 19 15.68 -57.73 -11.26
CA ILE A 19 15.03 -58.89 -10.64
C ILE A 19 15.37 -58.88 -9.16
N TRP A 20 14.34 -58.95 -8.32
CA TRP A 20 14.44 -58.67 -6.89
C TRP A 20 14.36 -59.95 -6.05
N LEU A 21 15.25 -60.06 -5.07
CA LEU A 21 15.22 -61.14 -4.08
C LEU A 21 14.22 -60.80 -2.96
N PRO A 22 13.40 -61.76 -2.47
CA PRO A 22 12.49 -61.53 -1.35
C PRO A 22 13.22 -61.06 -0.08
N CYS A 23 12.66 -60.05 0.62
CA CYS A 23 13.23 -59.49 1.86
C CYS A 23 13.30 -60.49 3.03
N ASP A 24 12.36 -61.44 3.11
CA ASP A 24 12.04 -62.17 4.34
C ASP A 24 12.97 -63.35 4.69
N ILE A 25 14.03 -63.59 3.90
CA ILE A 25 14.87 -64.77 4.11
C ILE A 25 15.90 -64.55 5.24
N TRP A 26 16.29 -63.30 5.51
CA TRP A 26 17.31 -62.95 6.50
C TRP A 26 16.79 -62.19 7.74
N ASN A 27 15.62 -61.56 7.66
CA ASN A 27 15.04 -60.76 8.75
C ASN A 27 13.86 -61.46 9.43
N ILE A 28 14.11 -62.59 10.10
CA ILE A 28 13.16 -63.15 11.07
C ILE A 28 13.26 -62.30 12.35
N GLY A 29 12.59 -61.14 12.39
CA GLY A 29 12.51 -60.34 13.63
C GLY A 29 12.14 -58.87 13.48
N SER A 30 12.36 -58.25 12.33
CA SER A 30 11.90 -56.89 12.04
C SER A 30 10.69 -56.96 11.12
N LYS A 31 9.52 -56.51 11.58
CA LYS A 31 8.46 -56.11 10.65
C LYS A 31 9.08 -55.13 9.67
N GLY A 32 9.10 -55.46 8.38
CA GLY A 32 9.62 -54.56 7.36
C GLY A 32 8.93 -53.20 7.45
N GLU A 33 9.69 -52.12 7.28
CA GLU A 33 9.19 -50.74 7.30
C GLU A 33 8.13 -50.45 6.22
N TYR A 34 7.98 -51.35 5.24
CA TYR A 34 7.02 -51.30 4.13
C TYR A 34 6.30 -52.64 4.05
N CYS A 35 4.96 -52.65 4.15
CA CYS A 35 4.19 -53.85 3.86
C CYS A 35 3.85 -53.87 2.37
N PRO A 36 4.06 -54.99 1.64
CA PRO A 36 3.61 -55.13 0.26
C PRO A 36 2.11 -54.86 0.06
N GLU A 37 1.32 -55.06 1.13
CA GLU A 37 -0.11 -54.76 1.22
C GLU A 37 -0.43 -53.26 1.14
N ASP A 38 0.51 -52.39 1.53
CA ASP A 38 0.34 -50.92 1.51
C ASP A 38 0.63 -50.32 0.12
N PHE A 39 1.30 -51.06 -0.77
CA PHE A 39 1.68 -50.62 -2.12
C PHE A 39 1.47 -51.72 -3.19
N PRO A 40 0.24 -52.26 -3.31
CA PRO A 40 -0.03 -53.41 -4.17
C PRO A 40 0.33 -53.16 -5.64
N CYS A 41 0.10 -51.96 -6.18
CA CYS A 41 0.41 -51.68 -7.59
C CYS A 41 1.92 -51.72 -7.86
N ILE A 42 2.75 -51.18 -6.96
CA ILE A 42 4.21 -51.26 -7.09
C ILE A 42 4.67 -52.71 -7.03
N TYR A 43 4.30 -53.44 -5.97
CA TYR A 43 4.79 -54.79 -5.74
C TYR A 43 4.32 -55.79 -6.80
N ASN A 44 3.15 -55.59 -7.41
CA ASN A 44 2.68 -56.36 -8.55
C ASN A 44 3.53 -56.16 -9.82
N LYS A 45 4.19 -55.00 -9.99
CA LYS A 45 5.08 -54.73 -11.14
C LYS A 45 6.53 -55.10 -10.90
N LEU A 46 6.92 -55.46 -9.67
CA LEU A 46 8.28 -55.91 -9.37
C LEU A 46 8.49 -57.36 -9.81
N LYS A 47 9.55 -57.62 -10.57
CA LYS A 47 9.99 -58.97 -10.94
C LYS A 47 10.66 -59.66 -9.74
N MET A 48 9.86 -60.17 -8.82
CA MET A 48 10.34 -60.86 -7.62
C MET A 48 10.74 -62.30 -7.94
N VAL A 49 11.87 -62.78 -7.41
CA VAL A 49 12.27 -64.20 -7.50
C VAL A 49 11.28 -65.05 -6.72
N ASN A 50 10.86 -66.17 -7.32
CA ASN A 50 9.92 -67.09 -6.71
C ASN A 50 10.44 -67.59 -5.35
N PRO A 51 9.73 -67.35 -4.22
CA PRO A 51 10.18 -67.77 -2.89
C PRO A 51 10.39 -69.28 -2.78
N HIS A 52 9.69 -70.08 -3.58
CA HIS A 52 9.86 -71.53 -3.59
C HIS A 52 11.28 -71.96 -3.97
N LEU A 53 12.02 -71.15 -4.74
CA LEU A 53 13.41 -71.43 -5.09
C LEU A 53 14.32 -71.57 -3.85
N PHE A 54 13.99 -70.87 -2.77
CA PHE A 54 14.72 -70.92 -1.50
C PHE A 54 14.19 -72.01 -0.57
N SER A 55 12.96 -72.50 -0.80
CA SER A 55 12.32 -73.55 -0.01
C SER A 55 12.86 -74.96 -0.30
N VAL A 56 13.43 -75.17 -1.50
CA VAL A 56 14.00 -76.47 -1.94
C VAL A 56 15.24 -76.89 -1.14
N ALA A 57 15.78 -76.01 -0.28
CA ALA A 57 16.88 -76.31 0.63
C ALA A 57 16.55 -77.38 1.70
N LYS A 58 15.28 -77.78 1.86
CA LYS A 58 14.87 -78.83 2.81
C LYS A 58 14.37 -80.08 2.07
N ARG A 59 15.21 -81.13 2.12
CA ARG A 59 15.04 -82.51 1.63
C ARG A 59 15.27 -82.77 0.14
N ASN A 60 16.52 -83.14 -0.17
CA ASN A 60 16.78 -84.21 -1.12
C ASN A 60 17.27 -85.45 -0.34
N PRO A 61 16.53 -86.57 -0.30
CA PRO A 61 16.93 -87.77 0.44
C PRO A 61 18.14 -88.51 -0.15
N TYR A 62 18.64 -88.10 -1.33
CA TYR A 62 19.75 -88.77 -2.04
C TYR A 62 21.02 -87.94 -2.19
N SER A 63 21.07 -86.70 -1.68
CA SER A 63 22.29 -85.87 -1.69
C SER A 63 22.67 -85.46 -0.26
N LYS A 64 23.94 -85.71 0.14
CA LYS A 64 24.49 -85.32 1.45
C LYS A 64 24.73 -83.81 1.61
N GLU A 65 24.58 -83.03 0.55
CA GLU A 65 24.81 -81.59 0.56
C GLU A 65 23.47 -80.86 0.56
N GLU A 66 23.15 -80.23 1.70
CA GLU A 66 22.10 -79.21 1.76
C GLU A 66 22.57 -77.99 0.96
N ILE A 67 21.93 -77.73 -0.19
CA ILE A 67 22.09 -76.43 -0.85
C ILE A 67 21.39 -75.41 0.06
N LYS A 68 22.18 -74.70 0.86
CA LYS A 68 21.69 -73.63 1.73
C LYS A 68 21.10 -72.52 0.88
N ALA A 69 19.97 -71.95 1.31
CA ALA A 69 19.33 -70.81 0.66
C ALA A 69 20.32 -69.65 0.41
N ASP A 70 21.29 -69.47 1.30
CA ASP A 70 22.37 -68.48 1.18
C ASP A 70 23.23 -68.68 -0.08
N ILE A 71 23.51 -69.93 -0.48
CA ILE A 71 24.30 -70.22 -1.69
C ILE A 71 23.53 -69.83 -2.94
N VAL A 72 22.24 -70.19 -3.00
CA VAL A 72 21.34 -69.82 -4.11
C VAL A 72 21.22 -68.30 -4.21
N MET A 73 21.09 -67.63 -3.08
CA MET A 73 21.01 -66.17 -3.06
C MET A 73 22.31 -65.51 -3.53
N GLN A 74 23.47 -65.99 -3.08
CA GLN A 74 24.77 -65.50 -3.54
C GLN A 74 24.99 -65.76 -5.04
N MET A 75 24.50 -66.88 -5.57
CA MET A 75 24.51 -67.15 -7.01
C MET A 75 23.64 -66.14 -7.76
N LEU A 76 22.41 -65.90 -7.31
CA LEU A 76 21.50 -64.93 -7.95
C LEU A 76 22.06 -63.50 -7.91
N LEU A 77 22.65 -63.09 -6.77
CA LEU A 77 23.34 -61.80 -6.65
C LEU A 77 24.51 -61.68 -7.64
N LYS A 78 25.32 -62.74 -7.80
CA LYS A 78 26.44 -62.76 -8.77
C LYS A 78 25.98 -62.70 -10.23
N ILE A 79 24.81 -63.25 -10.54
CA ILE A 79 24.24 -63.20 -11.89
C ILE A 79 23.67 -61.79 -12.16
N GLY A 80 23.32 -61.03 -11.12
CA GLY A 80 22.90 -59.63 -11.20
C GLY A 80 21.50 -59.35 -10.65
N ALA A 81 20.89 -60.29 -9.92
CA ALA A 81 19.70 -60.02 -9.13
C ALA A 81 20.04 -59.04 -7.99
N GLN A 82 19.07 -58.21 -7.59
CA GLN A 82 19.26 -57.18 -6.57
C GLN A 82 18.54 -57.56 -5.28
N GLN A 83 19.12 -57.19 -4.14
CA GLN A 83 18.42 -57.26 -2.86
C GLN A 83 17.31 -56.19 -2.84
N LEU A 84 16.09 -56.59 -2.49
CA LEU A 84 14.98 -55.66 -2.37
C LEU A 84 15.27 -54.64 -1.25
N SER A 85 15.32 -53.37 -1.62
CA SER A 85 15.36 -52.25 -0.68
C SER A 85 14.52 -51.10 -1.25
N ALA A 86 13.83 -50.37 -0.38
CA ALA A 86 12.97 -49.27 -0.82
C ALA A 86 13.74 -48.22 -1.64
N HIS A 87 14.97 -47.91 -1.25
CA HIS A 87 15.84 -46.99 -1.99
C HIS A 87 16.13 -47.44 -3.43
N GLU A 88 16.50 -48.71 -3.60
CA GLU A 88 16.79 -49.27 -4.93
C GLU A 88 15.51 -49.43 -5.76
N VAL A 89 14.35 -49.70 -5.13
CA VAL A 89 13.05 -49.69 -5.81
C VAL A 89 12.74 -48.29 -6.34
N ILE A 90 12.99 -47.23 -5.57
CA ILE A 90 12.81 -45.85 -6.05
C ILE A 90 13.67 -45.60 -7.28
N ARG A 91 14.97 -45.91 -7.20
CA ARG A 91 15.90 -45.64 -8.30
C ARG A 91 15.66 -46.48 -9.54
N SER A 92 15.60 -47.79 -9.38
CA SER A 92 15.68 -48.75 -10.48
C SER A 92 14.31 -49.13 -11.03
N HIS A 93 13.23 -48.84 -10.31
CA HIS A 93 11.86 -49.10 -10.75
C HIS A 93 11.03 -47.82 -10.85
N VAL A 94 10.84 -47.09 -9.76
CA VAL A 94 9.91 -45.94 -9.74
C VAL A 94 10.38 -44.83 -10.67
N LEU A 95 11.59 -44.28 -10.49
CA LEU A 95 12.09 -43.15 -11.29
C LEU A 95 12.23 -43.47 -12.78
N VAL A 96 12.50 -44.75 -13.11
CA VAL A 96 12.54 -45.27 -14.49
C VAL A 96 11.13 -45.42 -15.07
N GLY A 97 10.17 -45.86 -14.25
CA GLY A 97 8.77 -46.04 -14.63
C GLY A 97 8.04 -44.73 -14.93
N LEU A 98 8.48 -43.62 -14.33
CA LEU A 98 7.95 -42.26 -14.52
C LEU A 98 8.32 -41.62 -15.89
N THR A 99 8.71 -42.40 -16.89
CA THR A 99 9.00 -41.91 -18.25
C THR A 99 7.71 -41.62 -19.04
N GLU A 100 7.77 -40.64 -19.96
CA GLU A 100 6.63 -39.98 -20.65
C GLU A 100 5.58 -40.91 -21.30
N LYS A 101 5.88 -42.19 -21.49
CA LYS A 101 5.03 -43.15 -22.21
C LYS A 101 3.97 -43.85 -21.36
N ASN A 102 3.98 -43.71 -20.03
CA ASN A 102 3.13 -44.51 -19.14
C ASN A 102 2.02 -43.74 -18.39
N SER A 103 1.88 -42.43 -18.59
CA SER A 103 1.04 -41.56 -17.74
C SER A 103 -0.47 -41.77 -17.88
N ALA A 104 -0.93 -42.53 -18.87
CA ALA A 104 -2.35 -42.69 -19.15
C ALA A 104 -2.99 -43.96 -18.54
N GLU A 105 -2.21 -45.00 -18.19
CA GLU A 105 -2.79 -46.34 -18.00
C GLU A 105 -2.96 -46.80 -16.54
N ASP A 106 -2.41 -46.10 -15.54
CA ASP A 106 -2.50 -46.58 -14.14
C ASP A 106 -2.42 -45.44 -13.11
N ARG A 107 -3.57 -44.80 -12.84
CA ARG A 107 -3.68 -43.69 -11.88
C ARG A 107 -3.23 -44.15 -10.49
N GLU A 108 -3.68 -45.33 -10.06
CA GLU A 108 -3.36 -45.91 -8.75
C GLU A 108 -1.84 -46.09 -8.59
N LEU A 109 -1.16 -46.64 -9.59
CA LEU A 109 0.29 -46.82 -9.56
C LEU A 109 1.06 -45.49 -9.43
N MET A 110 0.65 -44.45 -10.16
CA MET A 110 1.33 -43.15 -10.08
C MET A 110 1.17 -42.50 -8.71
N VAL A 111 -0.02 -42.67 -8.10
CA VAL A 111 -0.27 -42.24 -6.72
C VAL A 111 0.60 -43.04 -5.75
N GLU A 112 0.71 -44.35 -5.93
CA GLU A 112 1.60 -45.20 -5.13
C GLU A 112 3.06 -44.81 -5.29
N TYR A 113 3.55 -44.54 -6.51
CA TYR A 113 4.92 -44.14 -6.78
C TYR A 113 5.33 -42.89 -5.99
N LEU A 114 4.52 -41.84 -6.03
CA LEU A 114 4.80 -40.63 -5.24
C LEU A 114 4.60 -40.87 -3.73
N SER A 115 3.60 -41.67 -3.34
CA SER A 115 3.38 -42.01 -1.93
C SER A 115 4.55 -42.81 -1.35
N PHE A 116 5.15 -43.70 -2.13
CA PHE A 116 6.29 -44.53 -1.76
C PHE A 116 7.55 -43.68 -1.58
N ILE A 117 7.81 -42.76 -2.51
CA ILE A 117 8.93 -41.81 -2.39
C ILE A 117 8.72 -40.89 -1.19
N MET A 118 7.53 -40.28 -1.06
CA MET A 118 7.18 -39.40 0.06
C MET A 118 7.40 -40.11 1.39
N LEU A 119 6.90 -41.34 1.53
CA LEU A 119 7.06 -42.14 2.73
C LEU A 119 8.53 -42.46 3.01
N HIS A 120 9.27 -42.99 2.02
CA HIS A 120 10.65 -43.44 2.21
C HIS A 120 11.60 -42.31 2.62
N ILE A 121 11.39 -41.12 2.06
CA ILE A 121 12.16 -39.92 2.38
C ILE A 121 12.00 -39.47 3.85
N GLN A 122 10.95 -39.93 4.55
CA GLN A 122 10.75 -39.64 5.98
C GLN A 122 11.55 -40.55 6.92
N PHE A 123 12.13 -41.63 6.41
CA PHE A 123 12.94 -42.57 7.18
C PHE A 123 14.42 -42.21 7.14
N ASP A 124 15.19 -42.75 8.08
CA ASP A 124 16.64 -42.51 8.22
C ASP A 124 17.48 -43.31 7.20
N CYS A 125 17.12 -43.22 5.92
CA CYS A 125 17.87 -43.83 4.83
C CYS A 125 19.05 -42.92 4.43
N VAL A 126 20.28 -43.35 4.78
CA VAL A 126 21.53 -42.61 4.52
C VAL A 126 21.68 -42.23 3.04
N ARG A 127 21.27 -43.12 2.12
CA ARG A 127 21.35 -42.85 0.67
C ARG A 127 20.34 -41.77 0.24
N CYS A 128 19.10 -41.86 0.70
CA CYS A 128 18.09 -40.83 0.44
C CYS A 128 18.49 -39.47 1.01
N GLN A 129 19.14 -39.43 2.17
CA GLN A 129 19.62 -38.16 2.74
C GLN A 129 20.63 -37.46 1.81
N SER A 130 21.55 -38.21 1.20
CA SER A 130 22.50 -37.64 0.23
C SER A 130 21.87 -37.32 -1.14
N GLU A 131 20.83 -38.04 -1.54
CA GLU A 131 20.30 -38.02 -2.91
C GLU A 131 18.95 -37.32 -3.03
N ARG A 132 18.38 -36.83 -1.92
CA ARG A 132 17.07 -36.18 -1.86
C ARG A 132 16.93 -35.11 -2.94
N THR A 133 17.91 -34.22 -3.04
CA THR A 133 17.90 -33.12 -4.00
C THR A 133 17.85 -33.62 -5.45
N GLU A 134 18.60 -34.67 -5.78
CA GLU A 134 18.61 -35.27 -7.12
C GLU A 134 17.25 -35.92 -7.43
N ILE A 135 16.69 -36.68 -6.48
CA ILE A 135 15.38 -37.31 -6.61
C ILE A 135 14.29 -36.25 -6.85
N ILE A 136 14.28 -35.19 -6.04
CA ILE A 136 13.32 -34.08 -6.17
C ILE A 136 13.46 -33.38 -7.52
N LEU A 137 14.69 -33.08 -7.97
CA LEU A 137 14.93 -32.47 -9.27
C LEU A 137 14.46 -33.34 -10.44
N GLU A 138 14.62 -34.65 -10.34
CA GLU A 138 14.12 -35.58 -11.36
C GLU A 138 12.60 -35.66 -11.39
N LEU A 139 11.94 -35.60 -10.22
CA LEU A 139 10.47 -35.55 -10.14
C LEU A 139 9.92 -34.22 -10.69
N GLN A 140 10.58 -33.10 -10.39
CA GLN A 140 10.17 -31.77 -10.87
C GLN A 140 10.15 -31.66 -12.40
N LYS A 141 11.03 -32.40 -13.10
CA LYS A 141 11.14 -32.39 -14.56
C LYS A 141 10.13 -33.29 -15.28
N LYS A 142 9.38 -34.12 -14.55
CA LYS A 142 8.50 -35.15 -15.10
C LYS A 142 7.03 -34.85 -14.77
N PRO A 143 6.07 -35.26 -15.63
CA PRO A 143 4.64 -35.09 -15.38
C PRO A 143 4.15 -36.15 -14.36
N VAL A 144 4.53 -35.98 -13.10
CA VAL A 144 4.27 -36.98 -12.03
C VAL A 144 3.13 -36.59 -11.11
N LEU A 145 2.82 -35.30 -11.03
CA LEU A 145 1.88 -34.75 -10.06
C LEU A 145 0.48 -34.72 -10.66
N LEU A 146 -0.46 -35.46 -10.07
CA LEU A 146 -1.86 -35.47 -10.46
C LEU A 146 -2.53 -34.18 -9.97
N THR A 147 -3.21 -33.51 -10.89
CA THR A 147 -3.90 -32.25 -10.66
C THR A 147 -5.33 -32.33 -11.20
N ASN A 148 -6.12 -31.28 -10.95
CA ASN A 148 -7.44 -31.08 -11.56
C ASN A 148 -7.41 -31.04 -13.10
N ARG A 149 -6.25 -30.92 -13.74
CA ARG A 149 -6.06 -30.90 -15.21
C ARG A 149 -5.30 -32.11 -15.75
N GLY A 150 -5.12 -33.15 -14.92
CA GLY A 150 -4.30 -34.32 -15.25
C GLY A 150 -2.91 -34.24 -14.67
N TYR A 151 -1.96 -35.00 -15.24
CA TYR A 151 -0.58 -35.00 -14.75
C TYR A 151 0.18 -33.76 -15.22
N SER A 152 0.67 -32.96 -14.26
CA SER A 152 1.44 -31.76 -14.51
C SER A 152 2.90 -31.94 -14.09
N CYS A 153 3.79 -31.23 -14.78
CA CYS A 153 5.21 -31.15 -14.47
C CYS A 153 5.47 -29.84 -13.71
N PRO A 154 5.80 -29.90 -12.40
CA PRO A 154 5.93 -28.70 -11.56
C PRO A 154 7.00 -27.72 -12.04
N LEU A 155 8.02 -28.17 -12.78
CA LEU A 155 9.04 -27.27 -13.33
C LEU A 155 8.49 -26.41 -14.47
N THR A 156 7.62 -26.98 -15.33
CA THR A 156 7.11 -26.32 -16.53
C THR A 156 5.82 -25.55 -16.31
N GLU A 157 4.96 -26.02 -15.41
CA GLU A 157 3.66 -25.43 -15.13
C GLU A 157 3.55 -25.12 -13.63
N PRO A 158 3.03 -23.94 -13.24
CA PRO A 158 2.73 -23.65 -11.84
C PRO A 158 1.66 -24.59 -11.29
N VAL A 159 1.88 -25.14 -10.10
CA VAL A 159 0.91 -26.01 -9.43
C VAL A 159 0.72 -25.52 -8.00
N HIS A 160 -0.54 -25.49 -7.56
CA HIS A 160 -0.93 -24.88 -6.29
C HIS A 160 -1.58 -25.84 -5.32
N PHE A 161 -1.48 -25.55 -4.03
CA PHE A 161 -2.18 -26.29 -2.99
C PHE A 161 -3.69 -26.04 -3.03
N GLY A 162 -4.47 -27.11 -2.88
CA GLY A 162 -5.91 -27.05 -2.65
C GLY A 162 -6.27 -26.84 -1.18
N LYS A 163 -7.56 -26.63 -0.90
CA LYS A 163 -8.09 -26.50 0.46
C LYS A 163 -7.81 -27.73 1.31
N GLU A 164 -7.83 -28.91 0.70
CA GLU A 164 -7.56 -30.21 1.33
C GLU A 164 -6.13 -30.31 1.88
N TYR A 165 -5.18 -29.61 1.26
CA TYR A 165 -3.79 -29.51 1.70
C TYR A 165 -3.54 -28.36 2.67
N GLY A 166 -4.60 -27.73 3.16
CA GLY A 166 -4.53 -26.62 4.11
C GLY A 166 -4.10 -25.30 3.50
N ASN A 167 -4.32 -25.07 2.19
CA ASN A 167 -4.12 -23.74 1.62
C ASN A 167 -5.04 -22.74 2.36
N PRO A 168 -4.48 -21.68 2.98
CA PRO A 168 -5.26 -20.72 3.75
C PRO A 168 -6.06 -19.74 2.88
N LEU A 169 -5.87 -19.76 1.56
CA LEU A 169 -6.45 -18.81 0.63
C LEU A 169 -7.72 -19.34 -0.02
N ASP A 170 -8.77 -18.52 -0.04
CA ASP A 170 -9.96 -18.79 -0.85
C ASP A 170 -9.75 -18.32 -2.30
N ILE A 171 -9.04 -19.13 -3.08
CA ILE A 171 -8.68 -18.82 -4.48
C ILE A 171 -9.93 -18.54 -5.34
N ALA A 172 -11.11 -19.06 -4.97
CA ALA A 172 -12.35 -18.77 -5.68
C ALA A 172 -12.68 -17.27 -5.68
N MET A 173 -12.33 -16.54 -4.62
CA MET A 173 -12.50 -15.08 -4.54
C MET A 173 -11.70 -14.33 -5.63
N LEU A 174 -10.63 -14.92 -6.14
CA LEU A 174 -9.85 -14.36 -7.26
C LEU A 174 -10.38 -14.83 -8.62
N LEU A 175 -10.76 -16.11 -8.73
CA LEU A 175 -10.86 -16.77 -10.05
C LEU A 175 -12.28 -17.05 -10.57
N ASP A 176 -13.34 -16.94 -9.78
CA ASP A 176 -14.71 -17.37 -10.16
C ASP A 176 -15.24 -16.86 -11.52
N VAL A 177 -14.86 -15.65 -11.93
CA VAL A 177 -15.28 -14.94 -13.16
C VAL A 177 -14.10 -14.69 -14.11
N VAL A 178 -12.92 -15.27 -13.81
CA VAL A 178 -11.71 -15.02 -14.58
C VAL A 178 -11.27 -16.32 -15.24
N ASP A 179 -11.13 -16.30 -16.56
CA ASP A 179 -10.61 -17.42 -17.33
C ASP A 179 -9.07 -17.51 -17.18
N VAL A 180 -8.63 -17.85 -15.96
CA VAL A 180 -7.23 -18.14 -15.64
C VAL A 180 -7.11 -19.63 -15.38
N SER A 181 -6.17 -20.27 -16.05
CA SER A 181 -5.82 -21.66 -15.78
C SER A 181 -5.13 -21.78 -14.42
N TRP A 182 -5.88 -22.24 -13.41
CA TRP A 182 -5.34 -22.53 -12.08
C TRP A 182 -5.27 -24.04 -11.84
N VAL A 183 -4.05 -24.54 -11.70
CA VAL A 183 -3.74 -25.95 -11.57
C VAL A 183 -3.58 -26.29 -10.10
N VAL A 184 -4.38 -27.22 -9.60
CA VAL A 184 -4.45 -27.57 -8.17
C VAL A 184 -4.16 -29.05 -7.99
N VAL A 185 -3.32 -29.40 -7.01
CA VAL A 185 -2.99 -30.79 -6.66
C VAL A 185 -4.26 -31.57 -6.29
N ASP A 186 -4.41 -32.77 -6.85
CA ASP A 186 -5.52 -33.67 -6.52
C ASP A 186 -5.35 -34.23 -5.09
N PRO A 187 -6.42 -34.27 -4.26
CA PRO A 187 -6.35 -34.79 -2.89
C PRO A 187 -6.16 -36.31 -2.79
N CYS A 188 -6.01 -37.04 -3.90
CA CYS A 188 -5.82 -38.50 -3.92
C CYS A 188 -4.66 -38.96 -3.03
N TYR A 189 -3.56 -38.20 -2.97
CA TYR A 189 -2.41 -38.56 -2.15
C TYR A 189 -2.74 -38.57 -0.64
N LEU A 190 -3.66 -37.69 -0.21
CA LEU A 190 -4.12 -37.66 1.18
C LEU A 190 -5.04 -38.84 1.53
N LYS A 191 -5.69 -39.42 0.52
CA LYS A 191 -6.59 -40.59 0.68
C LYS A 191 -5.83 -41.92 0.71
N HIS A 192 -4.56 -41.93 0.32
CA HIS A 192 -3.74 -43.14 0.31
C HIS A 192 -3.57 -43.71 1.75
N PRO A 193 -3.67 -45.03 1.98
CA PRO A 193 -3.61 -45.63 3.32
C PRO A 193 -2.37 -45.22 4.12
N VAL A 194 -1.22 -45.16 3.44
CA VAL A 194 0.07 -44.75 4.01
C VAL A 194 0.02 -43.37 4.66
N THR A 195 -0.77 -42.44 4.14
CA THR A 195 -0.90 -41.10 4.72
C THR A 195 -1.46 -41.14 6.13
N GLN A 196 -2.30 -42.12 6.45
CA GLN A 196 -2.87 -42.33 7.78
C GLN A 196 -1.89 -43.04 8.73
N LEU A 197 -0.98 -43.86 8.17
CA LEU A 197 0.03 -44.59 8.95
C LEU A 197 1.14 -43.68 9.47
N VAL A 198 1.39 -42.56 8.79
CA VAL A 198 2.47 -41.64 9.15
C VAL A 198 1.95 -40.53 10.08
N PRO A 199 2.60 -40.28 11.24
CA PRO A 199 2.27 -39.16 12.10
C PRO A 199 2.32 -37.83 11.34
N SER A 200 1.28 -37.01 11.47
CA SER A 200 1.15 -35.74 10.76
C SER A 200 1.28 -35.85 9.24
N GLY A 201 0.70 -36.91 8.64
CA GLY A 201 0.77 -37.19 7.21
C GLY A 201 0.47 -36.00 6.30
N LEU A 202 -0.52 -35.17 6.65
CA LEU A 202 -0.81 -33.91 5.94
C LEU A 202 0.40 -32.97 5.86
N LEU A 203 1.07 -32.71 7.00
CA LEU A 203 2.22 -31.81 7.06
C LEU A 203 3.41 -32.37 6.28
N LYS A 204 3.60 -33.70 6.32
CA LYS A 204 4.66 -34.37 5.56
C LYS A 204 4.43 -34.31 4.06
N TRP A 205 3.20 -34.55 3.61
CA TRP A 205 2.82 -34.33 2.21
C TRP A 205 3.02 -32.88 1.79
N ARG A 206 2.61 -31.93 2.63
CA ARG A 206 2.76 -30.51 2.33
C ARG A 206 4.24 -30.12 2.19
N SER A 207 5.11 -30.56 3.09
CA SER A 207 6.56 -30.35 2.99
C SER A 207 7.15 -31.00 1.73
N PHE A 208 6.75 -32.24 1.41
CA PHE A 208 7.24 -32.94 0.22
C PHE A 208 6.79 -32.25 -1.08
N LEU A 209 5.53 -31.79 -1.15
CA LEU A 209 4.99 -31.08 -2.31
C LEU A 209 5.60 -29.68 -2.45
N LEU A 210 5.92 -29.00 -1.34
CA LEU A 210 6.68 -27.75 -1.35
C LEU A 210 8.07 -27.96 -1.98
N ASP A 211 8.77 -29.05 -1.62
CA ASP A 211 10.05 -29.40 -2.24
C ASP A 211 9.91 -29.68 -3.75
N LEU A 212 8.78 -30.23 -4.19
CA LEU A 212 8.46 -30.39 -5.61
C LEU A 212 8.10 -29.07 -6.32
N GLY A 213 7.96 -27.97 -5.60
CA GLY A 213 7.67 -26.65 -6.15
C GLY A 213 6.18 -26.30 -6.25
N VAL A 214 5.32 -27.01 -5.50
CA VAL A 214 3.91 -26.63 -5.31
C VAL A 214 3.83 -25.44 -4.35
N THR A 215 3.05 -24.42 -4.69
CA THR A 215 2.95 -23.17 -3.91
C THR A 215 1.53 -22.92 -3.39
N ASP A 216 1.36 -22.07 -2.37
CA ASP A 216 0.01 -21.69 -1.91
C ASP A 216 -0.65 -20.66 -2.81
N PHE A 217 0.18 -19.87 -3.50
CA PHE A 217 -0.25 -18.80 -4.40
C PHE A 217 0.73 -18.69 -5.57
N VAL A 218 0.67 -17.59 -6.34
CA VAL A 218 1.43 -17.40 -7.58
C VAL A 218 2.89 -17.83 -7.45
N LYS A 219 3.35 -18.62 -8.42
CA LYS A 219 4.72 -19.12 -8.47
C LYS A 219 5.65 -18.02 -8.96
N VAL A 220 6.76 -17.84 -8.27
CA VAL A 220 7.84 -16.91 -8.64
C VAL A 220 9.07 -17.72 -9.01
N THR A 221 9.55 -17.56 -10.24
CA THR A 221 10.69 -18.32 -10.79
C THR A 221 11.89 -17.43 -10.99
N CYS A 222 13.07 -17.99 -10.72
CA CYS A 222 14.36 -17.35 -10.94
C CYS A 222 14.88 -17.70 -12.33
N ASN A 223 15.10 -16.69 -13.17
CA ASN A 223 15.63 -16.85 -14.52
C ASN A 223 16.93 -16.06 -14.68
N GLU A 224 17.97 -16.72 -15.19
CA GLU A 224 19.23 -16.08 -15.55
C GLU A 224 19.17 -15.61 -17.01
N LYS A 225 19.23 -14.28 -17.22
CA LYS A 225 19.14 -13.64 -18.53
C LYS A 225 20.43 -12.87 -18.83
N ASN A 226 20.89 -12.86 -20.09
CA ASN A 226 22.01 -11.99 -20.47
C ASN A 226 21.57 -10.51 -20.42
N ALA A 227 22.40 -9.64 -19.85
CA ALA A 227 22.04 -8.25 -19.59
C ALA A 227 21.75 -7.43 -20.87
N ASN A 228 22.33 -7.83 -22.00
CA ASN A 228 22.11 -7.20 -23.31
C ASN A 228 20.65 -7.33 -23.82
N ILE A 229 19.91 -8.36 -23.40
CA ILE A 229 18.52 -8.62 -23.88
C ILE A 229 17.51 -7.77 -23.10
N ILE A 230 17.85 -7.35 -21.89
CA ILE A 230 16.91 -6.66 -21.00
C ILE A 230 16.81 -5.16 -21.35
N SER A 231 17.87 -4.59 -21.96
CA SER A 231 17.90 -3.18 -22.37
C SER A 231 16.90 -2.81 -23.47
N GLU A 232 16.44 -3.77 -24.29
CA GLU A 232 15.45 -3.51 -25.35
C GLU A 232 14.00 -3.74 -24.90
N ALA A 233 13.77 -4.56 -23.86
CA ALA A 233 12.43 -4.94 -23.41
C ALA A 233 11.99 -4.25 -22.10
N ALA A 234 12.91 -3.68 -21.32
CA ALA A 234 12.60 -3.04 -20.06
C ALA A 234 13.19 -1.62 -20.01
N MET A 235 12.34 -0.67 -19.60
CA MET A 235 12.68 0.66 -19.11
C MET A 235 13.67 0.53 -17.92
N ILE A 236 14.94 0.31 -18.22
CA ILE A 236 16.02 0.28 -17.24
C ILE A 236 16.76 1.60 -17.37
N ASP A 237 16.60 2.46 -16.37
CA ASP A 237 17.30 3.74 -16.27
C ASP A 237 18.72 3.54 -15.70
N ILE A 238 19.54 2.75 -16.41
CA ILE A 238 20.89 2.40 -15.94
C ILE A 238 21.94 2.76 -16.98
N SER A 239 22.71 3.79 -16.65
CA SER A 239 23.97 4.22 -17.27
C SER A 239 25.15 3.28 -16.96
N ILE A 240 25.03 1.98 -17.23
CA ILE A 240 26.12 1.01 -17.04
C ILE A 240 26.52 0.41 -18.38
N ASN A 241 27.82 0.33 -18.66
CA ASN A 241 28.36 -0.44 -19.78
C ASN A 241 28.02 -1.93 -19.60
N LEU A 242 26.96 -2.39 -20.26
CA LEU A 242 26.35 -3.73 -20.12
C LEU A 242 27.10 -4.88 -20.81
N THR A 243 28.26 -4.62 -21.42
CA THR A 243 28.86 -5.49 -22.45
C THR A 243 29.22 -6.92 -22.01
N ALA A 244 29.19 -7.26 -20.71
CA ALA A 244 29.45 -8.63 -20.25
C ALA A 244 28.60 -9.13 -19.06
N SER A 245 27.53 -8.48 -18.61
CA SER A 245 26.83 -8.92 -17.37
C SER A 245 25.70 -9.94 -17.62
N TYR A 246 25.34 -10.74 -16.61
CA TYR A 246 24.09 -11.52 -16.59
C TYR A 246 23.24 -11.10 -15.38
N VAL A 247 21.93 -11.24 -15.51
CA VAL A 247 20.95 -10.83 -14.51
C VAL A 247 20.22 -12.06 -14.02
N ARG A 248 20.28 -12.28 -12.70
CA ARG A 248 19.44 -13.25 -12.02
C ARG A 248 18.16 -12.52 -11.61
N ASP A 249 17.09 -12.77 -12.35
CA ASP A 249 15.83 -12.06 -12.20
C ASP A 249 14.71 -12.97 -11.69
N TRP A 250 13.79 -12.38 -10.93
CA TRP A 250 12.59 -13.04 -10.45
C TRP A 250 11.38 -12.57 -11.24
N GLU A 251 10.57 -13.51 -11.71
CA GLU A 251 9.34 -13.21 -12.44
C GLU A 251 8.20 -14.16 -12.05
N SER A 252 6.96 -13.68 -12.21
CA SER A 252 5.76 -14.49 -12.05
C SER A 252 4.79 -14.18 -13.19
N PRO A 253 4.75 -15.03 -14.23
CA PRO A 253 3.79 -14.88 -15.33
C PRO A 253 2.33 -14.90 -14.86
N GLU A 254 2.03 -15.72 -13.85
CA GLU A 254 0.68 -15.81 -13.25
C GLU A 254 0.24 -14.47 -12.65
N LEU A 255 1.10 -13.83 -11.87
CA LEU A 255 0.77 -12.54 -11.26
C LEU A 255 0.59 -11.45 -12.32
N VAL A 256 1.45 -11.41 -13.34
CA VAL A 256 1.34 -10.45 -14.45
C VAL A 256 0.00 -10.60 -15.16
N HIS A 257 -0.42 -11.85 -15.42
CA HIS A 257 -1.70 -12.12 -16.06
C HIS A 257 -2.89 -11.69 -15.19
N LEU A 258 -2.87 -12.03 -13.90
CA LEU A 258 -3.91 -11.60 -12.94
C LEU A 258 -4.02 -10.08 -12.84
N LEU A 259 -2.90 -9.39 -12.63
CA LEU A 259 -2.85 -7.93 -12.53
C LEU A 259 -3.32 -7.25 -13.82
N SER A 260 -2.95 -7.79 -14.98
CA SER A 260 -3.41 -7.26 -16.28
C SER A 260 -4.93 -7.36 -16.43
N ILE A 261 -5.54 -8.49 -16.06
CA ILE A 261 -7.00 -8.66 -16.12
C ILE A 261 -7.67 -7.75 -15.10
N PHE A 262 -7.21 -7.73 -13.85
CA PHE A 262 -7.87 -6.99 -12.79
C PHE A 262 -7.81 -5.49 -13.03
N SER A 263 -6.67 -4.99 -13.49
CA SER A 263 -6.47 -3.58 -13.84
C SER A 263 -7.36 -3.17 -15.03
N SER A 264 -7.38 -3.97 -16.10
CA SER A 264 -8.18 -3.64 -17.31
C SER A 264 -9.68 -3.75 -17.12
N LYS A 265 -10.15 -4.68 -16.27
CA LYS A 265 -11.58 -4.89 -15.99
C LYS A 265 -12.09 -4.10 -14.80
N GLY A 266 -11.21 -3.46 -14.01
CA GLY A 266 -11.60 -2.72 -12.81
C GLY A 266 -12.14 -3.62 -11.70
N TYR A 267 -11.62 -4.84 -11.53
CA TYR A 267 -12.10 -5.80 -10.53
C TYR A 267 -11.66 -5.46 -9.10
N ARG A 268 -12.23 -4.38 -8.55
CA ARG A 268 -11.83 -3.80 -7.27
C ARG A 268 -11.84 -4.78 -6.09
N ALA A 269 -12.90 -5.56 -5.91
CA ALA A 269 -12.99 -6.53 -4.81
C ALA A 269 -11.88 -7.60 -4.89
N LYS A 270 -11.53 -8.03 -6.11
CA LYS A 270 -10.45 -9.00 -6.34
C LYS A 270 -9.08 -8.40 -6.06
N CYS A 271 -8.87 -7.13 -6.41
CA CYS A 271 -7.68 -6.39 -6.05
C CYS A 271 -7.51 -6.21 -4.54
N MET A 272 -8.60 -5.91 -3.82
CA MET A 272 -8.58 -5.84 -2.35
C MET A 272 -8.10 -7.16 -1.75
N PHE A 273 -8.70 -8.27 -2.18
CA PHE A 273 -8.28 -9.60 -1.72
C PHE A 273 -6.85 -9.96 -2.15
N LEU A 274 -6.43 -9.60 -3.37
CA LEU A 274 -5.04 -9.80 -3.82
C LEU A 274 -4.04 -9.05 -2.93
N LEU A 275 -4.36 -7.82 -2.50
CA LEU A 275 -3.51 -7.06 -1.60
C LEU A 275 -3.42 -7.72 -0.23
N GLU A 276 -4.52 -8.27 0.32
CA GLU A 276 -4.51 -9.05 1.58
C GLU A 276 -3.66 -10.32 1.46
N VAL A 277 -3.76 -11.02 0.33
CA VAL A 277 -2.95 -12.22 0.06
C VAL A 277 -1.46 -11.87 0.02
N LEU A 278 -1.10 -10.82 -0.70
CA LEU A 278 0.29 -10.35 -0.77
C LEU A 278 0.77 -9.88 0.60
N ASP A 279 -0.02 -9.09 1.33
CA ASP A 279 0.31 -8.62 2.69
C ASP A 279 0.63 -9.79 3.64
N LYS A 280 -0.17 -10.85 3.59
CA LYS A 280 0.00 -12.03 4.44
C LYS A 280 1.21 -12.89 4.06
N LEU A 281 1.53 -13.00 2.77
CA LEU A 281 2.60 -13.88 2.28
C LEU A 281 3.92 -13.15 2.05
N TRP A 282 3.96 -11.82 2.10
CA TRP A 282 5.12 -11.05 1.66
C TRP A 282 6.39 -11.39 2.42
N ASP A 283 6.35 -11.26 3.75
CA ASP A 283 7.53 -11.33 4.61
C ASP A 283 8.20 -12.71 4.53
N ASP A 284 7.39 -13.77 4.52
CA ASP A 284 7.87 -15.15 4.59
C ASP A 284 8.16 -15.77 3.21
N VAL A 285 7.43 -15.35 2.16
CA VAL A 285 7.45 -16.03 0.85
C VAL A 285 8.06 -15.18 -0.25
N TYR A 286 7.74 -13.89 -0.33
CA TYR A 286 7.97 -13.07 -1.54
C TYR A 286 9.01 -11.94 -1.39
N HIS A 287 9.31 -11.51 -0.16
CA HIS A 287 10.22 -10.39 0.09
C HIS A 287 11.61 -10.64 -0.52
N SER A 288 12.12 -11.88 -0.42
CA SER A 288 13.44 -12.24 -0.97
C SER A 288 13.53 -12.15 -2.50
N GLN A 289 12.38 -12.18 -3.19
CA GLN A 289 12.23 -12.15 -4.64
C GLN A 289 11.91 -10.73 -5.16
N ALA A 290 11.73 -9.75 -4.27
CA ALA A 290 11.55 -8.35 -4.67
C ALA A 290 12.82 -7.73 -5.28
N ILE A 291 13.99 -8.28 -4.94
CA ILE A 291 15.31 -7.83 -5.39
C ILE A 291 15.95 -8.89 -6.28
N SER A 292 16.40 -8.45 -7.46
CA SER A 292 17.19 -9.21 -8.43
C SER A 292 18.66 -8.77 -8.38
N LEU A 293 19.55 -9.58 -8.95
CA LEU A 293 20.99 -9.32 -8.91
C LEU A 293 21.58 -9.24 -10.32
N ILE A 294 22.25 -8.13 -10.63
CA ILE A 294 23.15 -8.03 -11.78
C ILE A 294 24.52 -8.56 -11.34
N ILE A 295 25.03 -9.55 -12.07
CA ILE A 295 26.32 -10.17 -11.82
C ILE A 295 27.25 -9.83 -12.98
N SER A 296 28.32 -9.12 -12.67
CA SER A 296 29.37 -8.76 -13.61
C SER A 296 30.25 -9.97 -13.92
N LYS A 297 30.50 -10.26 -15.21
CA LYS A 297 31.41 -11.34 -15.62
C LYS A 297 32.89 -11.01 -15.37
N SER A 298 33.27 -9.73 -15.29
CA SER A 298 34.68 -9.34 -15.19
C SER A 298 35.24 -9.45 -13.77
N ASP A 299 34.42 -9.19 -12.75
CA ASP A 299 34.85 -9.11 -11.36
C ASP A 299 33.92 -9.84 -10.37
N GLY A 300 32.82 -10.44 -10.85
CA GLY A 300 31.84 -11.12 -10.01
C GLY A 300 31.04 -10.20 -9.10
N THR A 301 31.14 -8.87 -9.28
CA THR A 301 30.40 -7.91 -8.46
C THR A 301 28.89 -8.11 -8.63
N LYS A 302 28.18 -8.02 -7.50
CA LYS A 302 26.73 -8.17 -7.42
C LYS A 302 26.10 -6.83 -7.13
N LYS A 303 25.28 -6.33 -8.05
CA LYS A 303 24.51 -5.10 -7.84
C LYS A 303 23.02 -5.44 -7.70
N PRO A 304 22.35 -5.02 -6.61
CA PRO A 304 20.92 -5.22 -6.46
C PRO A 304 20.13 -4.30 -7.40
N ILE A 305 19.06 -4.85 -7.98
CA ILE A 305 18.07 -4.13 -8.78
C ILE A 305 16.66 -4.60 -8.41
N VAL A 306 15.64 -3.79 -8.69
CA VAL A 306 14.25 -4.21 -8.52
C VAL A 306 13.92 -5.33 -9.50
N SER A 307 13.31 -6.42 -9.02
CA SER A 307 12.98 -7.59 -9.83
C SER A 307 11.83 -7.33 -10.81
N SER A 308 11.73 -8.12 -11.88
CA SER A 308 10.56 -8.05 -12.79
C SER A 308 9.25 -8.36 -12.07
N PHE A 309 9.29 -9.27 -11.10
CA PHE A 309 8.18 -9.55 -10.19
C PHE A 309 7.74 -8.30 -9.43
N MET A 310 8.66 -7.57 -8.80
CA MET A 310 8.30 -6.34 -8.07
C MET A 310 7.86 -5.21 -9.01
N LYS A 311 8.53 -5.06 -10.17
CA LYS A 311 8.14 -4.07 -11.18
C LYS A 311 6.72 -4.28 -11.68
N CYS A 312 6.26 -5.53 -11.84
CA CYS A 312 4.89 -5.76 -12.28
C CYS A 312 3.87 -5.28 -11.24
N ILE A 313 4.13 -5.55 -9.95
CA ILE A 313 3.30 -5.06 -8.83
C ILE A 313 3.22 -3.54 -8.81
N GLN A 314 4.34 -2.84 -9.05
CA GLN A 314 4.41 -1.38 -9.06
C GLN A 314 3.77 -0.73 -10.30
N LYS A 315 3.84 -1.41 -11.45
CA LYS A 315 3.44 -0.82 -12.74
C LYS A 315 1.93 -0.83 -12.98
N PHE A 316 1.22 -1.89 -12.57
CA PHE A 316 -0.21 -1.99 -12.86
C PHE A 316 -1.05 -1.06 -11.97
N SER A 317 -2.15 -0.55 -12.51
CA SER A 317 -3.14 0.20 -11.73
C SER A 317 -4.12 -0.79 -11.12
N TRP A 318 -3.79 -1.34 -9.96
CA TRP A 318 -4.56 -2.40 -9.31
C TRP A 318 -4.84 -2.12 -7.83
N ILE A 319 -4.31 -1.04 -7.25
CA ILE A 319 -4.54 -0.73 -5.83
C ILE A 319 -5.84 0.05 -5.66
N PRO A 320 -6.80 -0.46 -4.87
CA PRO A 320 -8.01 0.28 -4.53
C PRO A 320 -7.68 1.45 -3.60
N SER A 321 -8.22 2.63 -3.90
CA SER A 321 -8.10 3.83 -3.04
C SER A 321 -9.35 4.00 -2.16
N THR A 322 -9.22 4.53 -0.94
CA THR A 322 -10.38 4.92 -0.10
C THR A 322 -11.13 6.14 -0.63
N LEU A 323 -10.52 6.95 -1.50
CA LEU A 323 -11.07 8.22 -1.98
C LEU A 323 -12.09 8.02 -3.10
N ASP A 324 -11.89 7.03 -3.96
CA ASP A 324 -12.72 6.75 -5.12
C ASP A 324 -12.99 5.24 -5.30
N LYS A 325 -13.68 4.90 -6.39
CA LYS A 325 -13.96 3.50 -6.77
C LYS A 325 -12.99 2.96 -7.81
N GLU A 326 -11.97 3.74 -8.18
CA GLU A 326 -11.02 3.41 -9.24
C GLU A 326 -9.84 2.58 -8.68
N LEU A 327 -9.00 2.13 -9.60
CA LEU A 327 -7.77 1.40 -9.31
C LEU A 327 -6.58 2.25 -9.70
N HIS A 328 -5.59 2.28 -8.82
CA HIS A 328 -4.46 3.18 -8.88
C HIS A 328 -3.15 2.40 -8.90
N GLN A 329 -2.09 3.04 -9.39
CA GLN A 329 -0.75 2.49 -9.23
C GLN A 329 -0.34 2.64 -7.76
N PRO A 330 0.43 1.70 -7.18
CA PRO A 330 0.92 1.83 -5.80
C PRO A 330 1.57 3.18 -5.51
N GLU A 331 2.38 3.71 -6.42
CA GLU A 331 3.06 5.01 -6.25
C GLU A 331 2.13 6.22 -6.18
N SER A 332 0.87 6.07 -6.61
CA SER A 332 -0.11 7.17 -6.63
C SER A 332 -1.00 7.23 -5.38
N VAL A 333 -0.94 6.21 -4.50
CA VAL A 333 -1.74 6.14 -3.27
C VAL A 333 -0.88 6.22 -2.02
N PHE A 334 -1.51 6.61 -0.91
CA PHE A 334 -0.85 6.73 0.38
C PHE A 334 -0.97 5.47 1.23
N TYR A 335 0.07 5.20 2.00
CA TYR A 335 -0.03 4.28 3.13
C TYR A 335 -0.81 4.95 4.26
N ASP A 336 -1.76 4.23 4.85
CA ASP A 336 -2.59 4.78 5.93
C ASP A 336 -1.81 4.79 7.25
N CYS A 337 -1.08 5.88 7.49
CA CYS A 337 -0.30 6.10 8.71
C CYS A 337 -0.66 7.45 9.35
N GLU A 338 -0.35 7.58 10.65
CA GLU A 338 -0.67 8.79 11.42
C GLU A 338 -0.10 10.07 10.79
N GLN A 339 1.11 9.99 10.20
CA GLN A 339 1.76 11.15 9.56
C GLN A 339 0.91 11.67 8.40
N VAL A 340 0.49 10.80 7.48
CA VAL A 340 -0.35 11.17 6.34
C VAL A 340 -1.77 11.52 6.80
N GLN A 341 -2.37 10.72 7.69
CA GLN A 341 -3.71 10.99 8.25
C GLN A 341 -3.79 12.33 8.97
N SER A 342 -2.71 12.77 9.63
CA SER A 342 -2.69 14.05 10.33
C SER A 342 -2.88 15.24 9.37
N ILE A 343 -2.49 15.08 8.11
CA ILE A 343 -2.58 16.10 7.05
C ILE A 343 -3.85 15.89 6.22
N LEU A 344 -4.06 14.69 5.66
CA LEU A 344 -5.15 14.41 4.71
C LEU A 344 -6.46 13.96 5.39
N GLY A 345 -6.42 13.57 6.66
CA GLY A 345 -7.59 13.10 7.40
C GLY A 345 -8.26 11.86 6.79
N ILE A 346 -9.48 11.55 7.20
CA ILE A 346 -10.22 10.34 6.76
C ILE A 346 -10.58 10.33 5.25
N LYS A 347 -10.33 11.43 4.53
CA LYS A 347 -10.63 11.59 3.10
C LYS A 347 -9.38 11.57 2.21
N GLY A 348 -8.25 11.07 2.68
CA GLY A 348 -7.08 10.83 1.83
C GLY A 348 -7.27 9.64 0.86
N PRO A 349 -6.48 9.57 -0.24
CA PRO A 349 -6.42 8.41 -1.12
C PRO A 349 -5.50 7.33 -0.54
N TYR A 350 -5.98 6.63 0.48
CA TYR A 350 -5.26 5.56 1.13
C TYR A 350 -5.42 4.24 0.37
N ALA A 351 -4.36 3.45 0.34
CA ALA A 351 -4.42 2.07 -0.12
C ALA A 351 -5.42 1.28 0.74
N CYS A 352 -6.31 0.53 0.08
CA CYS A 352 -7.35 -0.25 0.74
C CYS A 352 -7.37 -1.69 0.18
N PRO A 353 -7.31 -2.72 1.03
CA PRO A 353 -7.28 -2.68 2.49
C PRO A 353 -5.92 -2.27 3.08
N GLN A 354 -5.88 -2.05 4.39
CA GLN A 354 -4.67 -1.67 5.11
C GLN A 354 -3.63 -2.80 5.08
N VAL A 355 -2.42 -2.44 4.68
CA VAL A 355 -1.26 -3.34 4.63
C VAL A 355 -0.56 -3.36 5.99
N ASN A 356 -0.30 -4.54 6.53
CA ASN A 356 0.31 -4.72 7.85
C ASN A 356 1.80 -5.07 7.77
N SER A 357 2.22 -5.70 6.67
CA SER A 357 3.62 -6.02 6.39
C SER A 357 4.42 -4.74 6.17
N LYS A 358 5.37 -4.52 7.08
CA LYS A 358 6.30 -3.39 6.98
C LYS A 358 7.25 -3.51 5.79
N LEU A 359 7.59 -4.74 5.41
CA LEU A 359 8.46 -5.01 4.26
C LEU A 359 7.70 -4.73 2.96
N LEU A 360 6.44 -5.14 2.86
CA LEU A 360 5.61 -4.84 1.70
C LEU A 360 5.40 -3.34 1.53
N VAL A 361 5.06 -2.61 2.61
CA VAL A 361 4.91 -1.14 2.53
C VAL A 361 6.18 -0.47 2.00
N LYS A 362 7.35 -0.96 2.39
CA LYS A 362 8.65 -0.46 1.93
C LYS A 362 8.91 -0.79 0.45
N ASP A 363 8.53 -1.98 0.00
CA ASP A 363 8.84 -2.47 -1.34
C ASP A 363 7.81 -2.03 -2.40
N ILE A 364 6.52 -1.94 -2.03
CA ILE A 364 5.40 -1.70 -2.95
C ILE A 364 5.36 -0.28 -3.51
N GLY A 365 5.94 0.69 -2.79
CA GLY A 365 6.09 2.07 -3.24
C GLY A 365 4.92 2.99 -2.86
N PHE A 366 4.15 2.68 -1.82
CA PHE A 366 3.14 3.63 -1.31
C PHE A 366 3.77 4.92 -0.82
N LYS A 367 3.07 6.04 -1.00
CA LYS A 367 3.47 7.32 -0.42
C LYS A 367 3.30 7.29 1.09
N VAL A 368 4.38 7.55 1.81
CA VAL A 368 4.39 7.61 3.29
C VAL A 368 4.46 9.04 3.82
N GLU A 369 4.69 10.01 2.94
CA GLU A 369 4.75 11.44 3.25
C GLU A 369 3.95 12.20 2.19
N VAL A 370 3.31 13.29 2.59
CA VAL A 370 2.51 14.15 1.71
C VAL A 370 3.41 15.25 1.16
N SER A 371 3.48 15.42 -0.16
CA SER A 371 4.09 16.60 -0.78
C SER A 371 3.07 17.72 -1.00
N ILE A 372 3.54 18.92 -1.36
CA ILE A 372 2.64 20.05 -1.67
C ILE A 372 1.81 19.75 -2.92
N ASP A 373 2.42 19.15 -3.95
CA ASP A 373 1.69 18.77 -5.17
C ASP A 373 0.62 17.72 -4.87
N ASP A 374 0.92 16.75 -3.99
CA ASP A 374 -0.06 15.77 -3.54
C ASP A 374 -1.22 16.43 -2.80
N ALA A 375 -0.94 17.36 -1.88
CA ALA A 375 -1.97 18.06 -1.13
C ALA A 375 -2.90 18.86 -2.06
N VAL A 376 -2.34 19.52 -3.07
CA VAL A 376 -3.14 20.25 -4.08
C VAL A 376 -4.01 19.29 -4.89
N GLU A 377 -3.47 18.15 -5.33
CA GLU A 377 -4.23 17.17 -6.10
C GLU A 377 -5.37 16.55 -5.27
N VAL A 378 -5.10 16.17 -4.03
CA VAL A 378 -6.15 15.66 -3.12
C VAL A 378 -7.22 16.72 -2.88
N LEU A 379 -6.84 17.99 -2.73
CA LEU A 379 -7.80 19.08 -2.59
C LEU A 379 -8.68 19.23 -3.84
N ARG A 380 -8.13 19.09 -5.05
CA ARG A 380 -8.95 19.09 -6.28
C ARG A 380 -10.02 18.00 -6.23
N GLN A 381 -9.65 16.80 -5.76
CA GLN A 381 -10.62 15.71 -5.61
C GLN A 381 -11.67 15.99 -4.53
N TRP A 382 -11.28 16.61 -3.41
CA TRP A 382 -12.22 17.04 -2.37
C TRP A 382 -13.24 18.07 -2.84
N ARG A 383 -12.87 18.93 -3.79
CA ARG A 383 -13.80 19.91 -4.39
C ARG A 383 -14.85 19.26 -5.29
N VAL A 384 -14.47 18.18 -5.98
CA VAL A 384 -15.33 17.50 -6.96
C VAL A 384 -16.24 16.45 -6.30
N SER A 385 -15.90 15.98 -5.09
CA SER A 385 -16.59 14.86 -4.42
C SER A 385 -18.01 15.13 -3.92
N GLY A 386 -18.65 16.21 -4.36
CA GLY A 386 -20.03 16.57 -4.07
C GLY A 386 -20.22 17.13 -2.66
N SER A 387 -21.13 18.09 -2.49
CA SER A 387 -21.53 18.50 -1.16
C SER A 387 -22.52 17.47 -0.57
N PRO A 388 -22.34 17.05 0.69
CA PRO A 388 -21.43 17.65 1.65
C PRO A 388 -20.10 16.90 1.86
N PHE A 389 -19.01 17.66 2.00
CA PHE A 389 -17.71 17.12 2.40
C PHE A 389 -17.70 16.84 3.91
N VAL A 390 -17.11 15.73 4.34
CA VAL A 390 -16.96 15.40 5.76
C VAL A 390 -15.49 15.50 6.12
N GLY A 391 -15.16 16.41 7.03
CA GLY A 391 -13.79 16.67 7.48
C GLY A 391 -13.74 17.13 8.93
N CYS A 392 -12.55 17.18 9.51
CA CYS A 392 -12.34 17.66 10.88
C CYS A 392 -11.67 19.04 10.85
N THR A 393 -12.14 20.00 11.64
CA THR A 393 -11.57 21.37 11.66
C THR A 393 -10.10 21.37 12.08
N ALA A 394 -9.72 20.54 13.07
CA ALA A 394 -8.32 20.43 13.49
C ALA A 394 -7.42 19.84 12.39
N GLN A 395 -7.93 18.87 11.62
CA GLN A 395 -7.19 18.31 10.49
C GLN A 395 -7.09 19.33 9.35
N MET A 396 -8.16 20.04 9.01
CA MET A 396 -8.11 21.09 7.99
C MET A 396 -7.13 22.21 8.36
N LEU A 397 -7.07 22.59 9.64
CA LEU A 397 -6.05 23.52 10.12
C LEU A 397 -4.62 23.01 9.83
N LYS A 398 -4.34 21.74 10.17
CA LYS A 398 -3.04 21.12 9.85
C LYS A 398 -2.75 21.08 8.35
N PHE A 399 -3.74 20.74 7.54
CA PHE A 399 -3.64 20.73 6.07
C PHE A 399 -3.30 22.12 5.52
N TYR A 400 -3.98 23.17 5.99
CA TYR A 400 -3.71 24.54 5.56
C TYR A 400 -2.36 25.06 6.07
N THR A 401 -1.97 24.74 7.31
CA THR A 401 -0.63 25.05 7.82
C THR A 401 0.45 24.35 6.99
N PHE A 402 0.24 23.09 6.62
CA PHE A 402 1.15 22.34 5.76
C PHE A 402 1.32 23.01 4.40
N ILE A 403 0.22 23.39 3.74
CA ILE A 403 0.25 24.12 2.47
C ILE A 403 0.94 25.49 2.64
N ALA A 404 0.60 26.26 3.67
CA ALA A 404 1.18 27.58 3.91
C ALA A 404 2.71 27.53 4.10
N ASN A 405 3.19 26.52 4.84
CA ASN A 405 4.62 26.32 5.06
C ASN A 405 5.37 25.95 3.76
N GLY A 406 4.79 25.10 2.91
CA GLY A 406 5.43 24.70 1.65
C GLY A 406 5.32 25.75 0.53
N ILE A 407 4.32 26.63 0.58
CA ILE A 407 4.20 27.77 -0.33
C ILE A 407 5.36 28.76 -0.12
N ALA A 408 5.84 28.95 1.12
CA ALA A 408 6.97 29.81 1.41
C ALA A 408 8.27 29.37 0.69
N SER A 409 8.35 28.11 0.26
CA SER A 409 9.52 27.54 -0.43
C SER A 409 9.34 27.27 -1.93
N SER A 410 8.11 27.18 -2.48
CA SER A 410 7.92 26.41 -3.74
C SER A 410 6.77 26.79 -4.69
N SER A 411 6.42 28.08 -4.85
CA SER A 411 5.90 28.70 -6.12
C SER A 411 4.65 29.59 -6.01
N LEU A 412 4.63 30.67 -6.81
CA LEU A 412 3.46 31.55 -7.05
C LEU A 412 2.30 30.86 -7.79
N LYS A 413 2.56 29.76 -8.53
CA LYS A 413 1.55 29.07 -9.34
C LYS A 413 0.52 28.35 -8.47
N VAL A 414 0.97 27.67 -7.41
CA VAL A 414 0.09 26.98 -6.46
C VAL A 414 -0.82 27.98 -5.74
N ILE A 415 -0.28 29.14 -5.33
CA ILE A 415 -1.08 30.22 -4.71
C ILE A 415 -2.17 30.72 -5.65
N GLN A 416 -1.84 31.01 -6.91
CA GLN A 416 -2.81 31.49 -7.89
C GLN A 416 -3.93 30.48 -8.13
N GLU A 417 -3.60 29.19 -8.18
CA GLU A 417 -4.59 28.14 -8.33
C GLU A 417 -5.51 28.01 -7.10
N LEU A 418 -4.94 28.07 -5.89
CA LEU A 418 -5.72 27.99 -4.65
C LEU A 418 -6.68 29.18 -4.47
N ILE A 419 -6.24 30.40 -4.85
CA ILE A 419 -7.06 31.62 -4.72
C ILE A 419 -8.17 31.68 -5.79
N SER A 420 -7.95 31.07 -6.96
CA SER A 420 -8.89 31.14 -8.08
C SER A 420 -10.11 30.23 -7.93
N ASP A 421 -10.09 29.28 -7.00
CA ASP A 421 -11.13 28.25 -6.86
C ASP A 421 -11.49 27.96 -5.38
N ARG A 422 -12.50 27.11 -5.15
CA ARG A 422 -13.05 26.81 -3.82
C ARG A 422 -12.03 26.06 -2.97
N PHE A 423 -11.43 26.75 -2.02
CA PHE A 423 -10.32 26.22 -1.21
C PHE A 423 -10.62 26.18 0.29
N ILE A 424 -11.54 27.02 0.78
CA ILE A 424 -11.80 27.17 2.21
C ILE A 424 -12.92 26.21 2.63
N PHE A 425 -12.62 25.28 3.52
CA PHE A 425 -13.61 24.38 4.09
C PHE A 425 -14.40 25.06 5.21
N VAL A 426 -15.73 25.01 5.09
CA VAL A 426 -16.67 25.59 6.06
C VAL A 426 -17.64 24.51 6.54
N PRO A 427 -17.63 24.18 7.85
CA PRO A 427 -18.61 23.25 8.42
C PRO A 427 -20.00 23.89 8.51
N PHE A 428 -21.07 23.10 8.35
CA PHE A 428 -22.44 23.61 8.46
C PHE A 428 -22.89 23.90 9.90
N LEU A 429 -22.24 23.26 10.88
CA LEU A 429 -22.53 23.38 12.29
C LEU A 429 -21.32 23.96 13.03
N SER A 430 -21.50 25.15 13.59
CA SER A 430 -20.46 25.92 14.29
C SER A 430 -20.16 25.38 15.70
N SER A 431 -20.99 24.48 16.23
CA SER A 431 -20.98 24.05 17.64
C SER A 431 -20.23 22.75 17.91
N CYS A 432 -19.57 22.16 16.92
CA CYS A 432 -18.83 20.91 17.11
C CYS A 432 -17.46 21.20 17.74
N LYS A 433 -17.08 20.37 18.73
CA LYS A 433 -15.74 20.39 19.30
C LYS A 433 -14.73 20.16 18.18
N HIS A 434 -13.56 20.82 18.25
CA HIS A 434 -12.51 20.81 17.21
C HIS A 434 -12.03 19.41 16.74
N ILE A 435 -12.46 18.34 17.40
CA ILE A 435 -12.01 16.96 17.20
C ILE A 435 -13.00 16.15 16.34
N ASP A 436 -14.29 16.51 16.32
CA ASP A 436 -15.31 15.69 15.67
C ASP A 436 -15.36 15.93 14.15
N SER A 437 -15.62 14.86 13.38
CA SER A 437 -15.84 14.97 11.94
C SER A 437 -17.16 15.68 11.66
N VAL A 438 -17.11 16.75 10.88
CA VAL A 438 -18.22 17.65 10.58
C VAL A 438 -18.50 17.71 9.09
N SER A 439 -19.77 17.81 8.77
CA SER A 439 -20.26 18.01 7.41
C SER A 439 -20.13 19.49 7.02
N GLY A 440 -19.64 19.76 5.81
CA GLY A 440 -19.38 21.11 5.32
C GLY A 440 -19.23 21.19 3.81
N MET A 441 -18.74 22.34 3.33
CA MET A 441 -18.46 22.57 1.91
C MET A 441 -17.21 23.43 1.72
N PHE A 442 -16.61 23.35 0.54
CA PHE A 442 -15.55 24.27 0.13
C PHE A 442 -16.15 25.52 -0.54
N ILE A 443 -15.68 26.70 -0.16
CA ILE A 443 -16.10 28.00 -0.70
C ILE A 443 -14.91 28.78 -1.26
N LEU A 444 -15.20 29.82 -2.05
CA LEU A 444 -14.17 30.72 -2.57
C LEU A 444 -13.66 31.65 -1.47
N ALA A 445 -12.38 32.05 -1.55
CA ALA A 445 -11.80 32.98 -0.59
C ALA A 445 -12.54 34.32 -0.53
N LYS A 446 -13.04 34.81 -1.67
CA LYS A 446 -13.85 36.04 -1.76
C LYS A 446 -15.23 35.92 -1.11
N GLU A 447 -15.71 34.70 -0.86
CA GLU A 447 -17.01 34.42 -0.26
C GLU A 447 -16.91 34.23 1.26
N ALA A 448 -15.71 34.05 1.80
CA ALA A 448 -15.49 33.83 3.23
C ALA A 448 -15.49 35.13 4.04
N TYR A 449 -16.16 35.10 5.20
CA TYR A 449 -16.20 36.20 6.17
C TYR A 449 -15.46 35.81 7.46
N TRP A 450 -14.82 36.78 8.10
CA TRP A 450 -13.96 36.59 9.26
C TRP A 450 -14.75 36.46 10.57
N GLN A 451 -14.11 35.88 11.60
CA GLN A 451 -14.65 35.78 12.95
C GLN A 451 -15.07 37.16 13.45
N ASP A 452 -16.32 37.27 13.87
CA ASP A 452 -16.87 38.50 14.43
C ASP A 452 -16.95 38.42 15.96
N PRO A 453 -15.91 38.89 16.68
CA PRO A 453 -15.91 38.92 18.15
C PRO A 453 -16.95 39.88 18.73
N THR A 454 -17.57 40.74 17.91
CA THR A 454 -18.58 41.70 18.37
C THR A 454 -20.01 41.13 18.37
N GLY A 455 -20.23 39.96 17.74
CA GLY A 455 -21.55 39.33 17.55
C GLY A 455 -22.51 40.16 16.69
N CYS A 456 -21.99 41.12 15.93
CA CYS A 456 -22.72 41.97 14.98
C CYS A 456 -23.12 41.23 13.69
N VAL A 457 -22.33 40.28 13.20
CA VAL A 457 -22.62 39.42 12.05
C VAL A 457 -23.69 38.41 12.41
N ASP A 458 -23.65 37.84 13.62
CA ASP A 458 -24.74 36.99 14.13
C ASP A 458 -26.03 37.79 14.31
N ARG A 459 -25.97 39.00 14.89
CA ARG A 459 -27.11 39.93 14.98
C ARG A 459 -27.61 40.38 13.58
N MET A 460 -26.71 40.59 12.63
CA MET A 460 -27.05 40.89 11.24
C MET A 460 -27.72 39.69 10.57
N ASN A 461 -27.27 38.46 10.82
CA ASN A 461 -27.88 37.24 10.30
C ASN A 461 -29.27 36.99 10.94
N GLU A 462 -29.46 37.30 12.22
CA GLU A 462 -30.79 37.28 12.86
C GLU A 462 -31.76 38.28 12.22
N LEU A 463 -31.27 39.46 11.82
CA LEU A 463 -32.08 40.49 11.14
C LEU A 463 -32.29 40.19 9.64
N ILE A 464 -31.31 39.59 8.97
CA ILE A 464 -31.38 39.14 7.56
C ILE A 464 -32.22 37.87 7.42
N ASN A 465 -32.40 37.06 8.47
CA ASN A 465 -33.32 35.91 8.45
C ASN A 465 -34.81 36.30 8.24
N LEU A 466 -35.15 37.59 8.24
CA LEU A 466 -36.45 38.10 7.77
C LEU A 466 -36.54 38.25 6.24
N SER A 467 -35.44 38.07 5.50
CA SER A 467 -35.42 38.08 4.03
C SER A 467 -34.34 37.15 3.45
N TYR A 468 -34.80 36.03 2.89
CA TYR A 468 -34.09 35.06 2.05
C TYR A 468 -33.18 34.02 2.74
N SER A 469 -33.64 32.78 2.61
CA SER A 469 -32.93 31.55 2.89
C SER A 469 -31.71 31.34 1.98
N ILE A 470 -30.67 30.72 2.55
CA ILE A 470 -29.52 30.04 1.90
C ILE A 470 -28.26 30.88 1.63
N GLN A 471 -28.05 32.04 2.26
CA GLN A 471 -26.73 32.70 2.21
C GLN A 471 -26.37 33.38 3.52
N GLY A 472 -25.59 32.71 4.36
CA GLY A 472 -25.03 33.36 5.55
C GLY A 472 -24.69 32.40 6.69
N ARG A 473 -23.71 31.51 6.49
CA ARG A 473 -23.01 30.84 7.58
C ARG A 473 -21.57 30.55 7.18
N ILE A 474 -20.67 31.47 7.52
CA ILE A 474 -19.23 31.25 7.39
C ILE A 474 -18.55 31.85 8.61
N ILE A 475 -18.02 31.00 9.49
CA ILE A 475 -17.02 31.37 10.50
C ILE A 475 -16.05 30.18 10.64
N PHE A 476 -14.78 30.34 10.23
CA PHE A 476 -13.56 30.18 11.05
C PHE A 476 -12.24 30.07 10.22
N PHE A 477 -11.17 30.64 10.82
CA PHE A 477 -9.71 30.58 10.54
C PHE A 477 -9.05 31.46 9.44
N ALA A 478 -8.36 32.55 9.86
CA ALA A 478 -6.88 32.68 9.92
C ALA A 478 -6.46 34.16 10.18
N GLN A 479 -5.63 34.39 11.19
CA GLN A 479 -5.32 35.67 11.84
C GLN A 479 -4.48 36.71 11.07
N HIS A 480 -4.40 36.72 9.74
CA HIS A 480 -3.42 37.59 9.07
C HIS A 480 -3.82 38.39 7.83
N TRP A 481 -5.10 38.43 7.40
CA TRP A 481 -5.44 39.14 6.15
C TRP A 481 -6.79 39.84 6.14
N LEU A 482 -7.12 40.61 7.18
CA LEU A 482 -8.17 41.61 7.00
C LEU A 482 -7.62 42.77 6.15
N MET A 483 -8.18 42.96 4.96
CA MET A 483 -7.89 44.15 4.16
C MET A 483 -8.56 45.37 4.81
N PRO A 484 -7.81 46.48 5.05
CA PRO A 484 -8.33 47.75 5.55
C PRO A 484 -9.65 48.24 4.93
N THR A 485 -9.84 47.96 3.64
CA THR A 485 -11.02 48.35 2.86
C THR A 485 -12.33 47.70 3.33
N GLN A 486 -12.26 46.53 3.96
CA GLN A 486 -13.46 45.86 4.48
C GLN A 486 -13.96 46.47 5.79
N VAL A 487 -13.04 46.91 6.65
CA VAL A 487 -13.39 47.64 7.88
C VAL A 487 -14.09 48.95 7.53
N PHE A 488 -13.62 49.63 6.47
CA PHE A 488 -14.29 50.81 5.95
C PHE A 488 -15.75 50.55 5.55
N ARG A 489 -16.03 49.46 4.82
CA ARG A 489 -17.39 49.11 4.40
C ARG A 489 -18.35 48.84 5.55
N VAL A 490 -17.86 48.18 6.60
CA VAL A 490 -18.65 47.96 7.83
C VAL A 490 -19.00 49.30 8.48
N MET A 491 -18.03 50.21 8.57
CA MET A 491 -18.27 51.55 9.13
C MET A 491 -19.24 52.39 8.28
N VAL A 492 -19.15 52.33 6.94
CA VAL A 492 -20.12 52.96 6.04
C VAL A 492 -21.54 52.45 6.31
N ARG A 493 -21.70 51.13 6.46
CA ARG A 493 -23.01 50.54 6.73
C ARG A 493 -23.56 50.99 8.08
N TRP A 494 -22.75 50.96 9.15
CA TRP A 494 -23.18 51.43 10.46
C TRP A 494 -23.50 52.93 10.47
N ALA A 495 -22.75 53.74 9.75
CA ALA A 495 -23.05 55.15 9.57
C ALA A 495 -24.41 55.35 8.88
N SER A 496 -24.71 54.56 7.84
CA SER A 496 -26.00 54.60 7.14
C SER A 496 -27.16 54.11 8.03
N GLU A 497 -26.96 53.05 8.82
CA GLU A 497 -27.98 52.50 9.73
C GLU A 497 -28.29 53.45 10.88
N LEU A 498 -27.26 54.12 11.42
CA LEU A 498 -27.39 55.20 12.38
C LEU A 498 -28.16 56.39 11.80
N LYS A 499 -27.86 56.78 10.56
CA LYS A 499 -28.56 57.88 9.87
C LYS A 499 -30.02 57.54 9.62
N ASN A 500 -30.32 56.28 9.28
CA ASN A 500 -31.65 55.78 9.01
C ASN A 500 -32.44 55.42 10.29
N GLY A 501 -31.86 55.62 11.48
CA GLY A 501 -32.52 55.33 12.77
C GLY A 501 -32.67 53.84 13.09
N LEU A 502 -32.02 52.96 12.33
CA LEU A 502 -31.99 51.51 12.57
C LEU A 502 -31.01 51.14 13.70
N LEU A 503 -30.00 51.99 13.94
CA LEU A 503 -29.04 51.86 15.03
C LEU A 503 -29.34 52.91 16.11
N SER A 504 -29.65 52.47 17.33
CA SER A 504 -29.91 53.38 18.46
C SER A 504 -28.62 53.90 19.08
N LEU A 505 -28.70 55.02 19.80
CA LEU A 505 -27.55 55.56 20.56
C LEU A 505 -27.07 54.60 21.65
N ASP A 506 -27.99 53.85 22.27
CA ASP A 506 -27.65 52.84 23.30
C ASP A 506 -26.82 51.69 22.70
N GLN A 507 -27.16 51.25 21.47
CA GLN A 507 -26.40 50.23 20.75
C GLN A 507 -25.00 50.70 20.36
N ILE A 508 -24.83 51.99 20.04
CA ILE A 508 -23.52 52.58 19.79
C ILE A 508 -22.69 52.63 21.08
N SER A 509 -23.33 52.95 22.22
CA SER A 509 -22.65 52.89 23.52
C SER A 509 -22.19 51.47 23.84
N GLU A 510 -23.03 50.46 23.62
CA GLU A 510 -22.66 49.05 23.80
C GLU A 510 -21.49 48.64 22.88
N LEU A 511 -21.51 49.11 21.63
CA LEU A 511 -20.41 48.87 20.68
C LEU A 511 -19.12 49.55 21.15
N LYS A 512 -19.20 50.80 21.63
CA LYS A 512 -18.05 51.52 22.20
C LYS A 512 -17.46 50.74 23.38
N ASP A 513 -18.29 50.27 24.30
CA ASP A 513 -17.86 49.49 25.47
C ASP A 513 -17.18 48.18 25.07
N LYS A 514 -17.65 47.52 24.00
CA LYS A 514 -16.97 46.34 23.44
C LYS A 514 -15.63 46.70 22.82
N LEU A 515 -15.57 47.76 22.02
CA LEU A 515 -14.33 48.20 21.37
C LEU A 515 -13.30 48.74 22.36
N LEU A 516 -13.71 49.19 23.55
CA LEU A 516 -12.81 49.58 24.63
C LEU A 516 -12.09 48.38 25.28
N LYS A 517 -12.50 47.13 25.04
CA LYS A 517 -11.80 45.96 25.58
C LYS A 517 -10.48 45.73 24.86
N LEU A 518 -9.43 45.41 25.63
CA LEU A 518 -8.07 45.18 25.11
C LEU A 518 -8.02 44.06 24.07
N GLU A 519 -8.80 43.00 24.26
CA GLU A 519 -8.84 41.80 23.42
C GLU A 519 -9.55 42.00 22.07
N ASN A 520 -10.30 43.10 21.90
CA ASN A 520 -11.09 43.36 20.69
C ASN A 520 -10.32 44.18 19.66
N THR A 521 -9.15 43.70 19.25
CA THR A 521 -8.29 44.35 18.25
C THR A 521 -8.84 44.15 16.84
N VAL A 522 -9.78 45.01 16.44
CA VAL A 522 -10.52 44.91 15.16
C VAL A 522 -10.34 46.13 14.25
N ILE A 523 -9.48 47.08 14.63
CA ILE A 523 -9.25 48.30 13.86
C ILE A 523 -7.83 48.26 13.27
N PRO A 524 -7.69 48.25 11.93
CA PRO A 524 -6.39 48.26 11.26
C PRO A 524 -5.77 49.65 11.32
N THR A 525 -4.45 49.69 11.52
CA THR A 525 -3.69 50.95 11.55
C THR A 525 -2.64 51.02 10.45
N GLU A 526 -2.19 52.23 10.13
CA GLU A 526 -1.11 52.50 9.18
C GLU A 526 0.25 51.97 9.64
N GLN A 527 0.37 51.60 10.91
CA GLN A 527 1.56 50.98 11.50
C GLN A 527 1.58 49.45 11.38
N ASP A 528 0.73 48.88 10.53
CA ASP A 528 0.58 47.43 10.32
C ASP A 528 0.24 46.66 11.62
N LYS A 529 -0.61 47.29 12.46
CA LYS A 529 -1.11 46.72 13.71
C LYS A 529 -2.62 46.73 13.73
N TRP A 530 -3.18 45.78 14.45
CA TRP A 530 -4.61 45.72 14.78
C TRP A 530 -4.79 46.19 16.21
N VAL A 531 -5.65 47.18 16.42
CA VAL A 531 -5.86 47.83 17.72
C VAL A 531 -7.35 47.85 18.08
N SER A 532 -7.63 48.10 19.35
CA SER A 532 -8.96 48.42 19.85
C SER A 532 -9.03 49.88 20.28
N LEU A 533 -10.17 50.34 20.80
CA LEU A 533 -10.29 51.68 21.42
C LEU A 533 -9.66 51.72 22.83
N HIS A 534 -9.06 50.63 23.31
CA HIS A 534 -8.45 50.59 24.63
C HIS A 534 -7.26 51.58 24.71
N PRO A 535 -7.17 52.41 25.78
CA PRO A 535 -6.16 53.47 25.90
C PRO A 535 -4.68 53.01 25.81
N SER A 536 -4.40 51.72 26.02
CA SER A 536 -3.04 51.17 25.91
C SER A 536 -2.46 51.23 24.50
N PHE A 537 -3.31 51.39 23.46
CA PHE A 537 -2.86 51.50 22.06
C PHE A 537 -2.61 52.94 21.62
N GLY A 538 -2.58 53.89 22.58
CA GLY A 538 -2.46 55.31 22.30
C GLY A 538 -3.76 55.91 21.79
N LEU A 539 -3.68 57.13 21.26
CA LEU A 539 -4.83 57.83 20.74
C LEU A 539 -5.16 57.32 19.32
N LEU A 540 -6.36 56.78 19.13
CA LEU A 540 -6.82 56.34 17.81
C LEU A 540 -7.48 57.49 17.05
N SER A 541 -7.02 57.73 15.82
CA SER A 541 -7.53 58.80 14.96
C SER A 541 -7.56 58.37 13.49
N TRP A 542 -8.37 59.01 12.66
CA TRP A 542 -8.37 58.80 11.21
C TRP A 542 -7.80 60.04 10.49
N SER A 543 -7.18 59.83 9.33
CA SER A 543 -6.49 60.91 8.61
C SER A 543 -7.42 61.64 7.65
N ASP A 544 -7.57 62.94 7.85
CA ASP A 544 -8.26 63.87 6.95
C ASP A 544 -7.30 64.79 6.16
N ASP A 545 -6.02 64.85 6.57
CA ASP A 545 -4.94 65.60 5.91
C ASP A 545 -3.72 64.69 5.64
N ASP A 546 -3.39 64.49 4.36
CA ASP A 546 -2.29 63.62 3.91
C ASP A 546 -0.90 64.09 4.38
N HIS A 547 -0.71 65.40 4.62
CA HIS A 547 0.54 65.95 5.12
C HIS A 547 0.71 65.64 6.61
N LEU A 548 -0.35 65.81 7.41
CA LEU A 548 -0.36 65.41 8.82
C LEU A 548 -0.19 63.89 8.95
N LYS A 549 -0.84 63.11 8.08
CA LYS A 549 -0.68 61.65 8.02
C LYS A 549 0.78 61.23 7.97
N LYS A 550 1.57 61.83 7.06
CA LYS A 550 2.99 61.51 6.88
C LYS A 550 3.82 61.90 8.10
N GLN A 551 3.52 63.04 8.72
CA GLN A 551 4.26 63.54 9.88
C GLN A 551 4.04 62.66 11.12
N PHE A 552 2.81 62.18 11.34
CA PHE A 552 2.44 61.42 12.54
C PHE A 552 2.45 59.89 12.36
N LYS A 553 2.74 59.40 11.15
CA LYS A 553 2.78 57.95 10.85
C LYS A 553 3.68 57.15 11.80
N HIS A 554 4.80 57.73 12.22
CA HIS A 554 5.81 57.08 13.06
C HIS A 554 5.75 57.49 14.54
N ASN A 555 4.66 58.13 14.98
CA ASN A 555 4.50 58.53 16.38
C ASN A 555 3.88 57.39 17.20
N ASP A 556 4.58 56.93 18.24
CA ASP A 556 4.11 55.84 19.11
C ASP A 556 2.88 56.21 19.96
N GLY A 557 2.58 57.51 20.09
CA GLY A 557 1.41 58.00 20.85
C GLY A 557 0.10 58.05 20.06
N ILE A 558 0.14 57.92 18.72
CA ILE A 558 -1.04 58.07 17.84
C ILE A 558 -1.14 56.89 16.87
N SER A 559 -2.23 56.14 16.98
CA SER A 559 -2.59 55.08 16.03
C SER A 559 -3.50 55.65 14.95
N LEU A 560 -3.07 55.59 13.68
CA LEU A 560 -3.85 56.12 12.56
C LEU A 560 -4.61 54.99 11.88
N ILE A 561 -5.94 55.10 11.79
CA ILE A 561 -6.78 54.09 11.13
C ILE A 561 -6.44 54.01 9.64
N MET A 562 -6.22 52.79 9.16
CA MET A 562 -5.99 52.49 7.76
C MET A 562 -7.28 51.96 7.14
N PHE A 563 -7.73 52.58 6.04
CA PHE A 563 -8.90 52.13 5.28
C PHE A 563 -8.56 51.61 3.87
N GLY A 564 -7.28 51.53 3.55
CA GLY A 564 -6.78 51.09 2.24
C GLY A 564 -6.98 52.15 1.15
N ASP A 565 -6.84 51.73 -0.11
CA ASP A 565 -7.03 52.62 -1.27
C ASP A 565 -8.52 52.87 -1.53
N LEU A 566 -9.02 53.99 -1.01
CA LEU A 566 -10.40 54.42 -1.18
C LEU A 566 -10.61 55.16 -2.51
N SER A 567 -11.71 54.84 -3.21
CA SER A 567 -12.18 55.59 -4.37
C SER A 567 -12.62 57.02 -4.01
N ILE A 568 -12.85 57.88 -5.01
CA ILE A 568 -13.29 59.27 -4.80
C ILE A 568 -14.63 59.31 -4.06
N GLU A 569 -15.54 58.41 -4.39
CA GLU A 569 -16.87 58.27 -3.75
C GLU A 569 -16.73 57.82 -2.30
N GLU A 570 -15.86 56.83 -2.03
CA GLU A 570 -15.59 56.35 -0.68
C GLU A 570 -14.89 57.39 0.20
N LYS A 571 -14.01 58.22 -0.36
CA LYS A 571 -13.42 59.36 0.37
C LYS A 571 -14.47 60.39 0.77
N ALA A 572 -15.51 60.60 -0.05
CA ALA A 572 -16.64 61.46 0.30
C ALA A 572 -17.52 60.86 1.41
N LEU A 573 -17.68 59.52 1.43
CA LEU A 573 -18.35 58.81 2.52
C LEU A 573 -17.53 58.87 3.82
N LEU A 574 -16.20 58.78 3.73
CA LEU A 574 -15.29 58.89 4.86
C LEU A 574 -15.43 60.25 5.54
N SER A 575 -15.38 61.35 4.78
CA SER A 575 -15.47 62.71 5.30
C SER A 575 -16.87 63.13 5.75
N GLY A 576 -17.92 62.39 5.34
CA GLY A 576 -19.31 62.65 5.69
C GLY A 576 -19.86 61.72 6.78
N GLU A 577 -20.53 60.65 6.34
CA GLU A 577 -21.32 59.78 7.22
C GLU A 577 -20.41 58.98 8.18
N VAL A 578 -19.31 58.44 7.67
CA VAL A 578 -18.38 57.63 8.47
C VAL A 578 -17.67 58.51 9.51
N ALA A 579 -17.24 59.72 9.17
CA ALA A 579 -16.68 60.67 10.14
C ALA A 579 -17.66 61.01 11.27
N THR A 580 -18.96 61.08 10.96
CA THR A 580 -20.00 61.32 11.97
C THR A 580 -20.17 60.12 12.89
N PHE A 581 -20.13 58.91 12.33
CA PHE A 581 -20.17 57.67 13.10
C PHE A 581 -18.92 57.51 13.99
N LEU A 582 -17.72 57.73 13.44
CA LEU A 582 -16.45 57.67 14.17
C LEU A 582 -16.42 58.65 15.35
N ARG A 583 -16.92 59.88 15.16
CA ARG A 583 -17.05 60.85 16.26
C ARG A 583 -17.95 60.36 17.39
N LYS A 584 -19.02 59.61 17.11
CA LYS A 584 -19.86 59.00 18.16
C LYS A 584 -19.15 57.86 18.90
N LEU A 585 -18.19 57.21 18.25
CA LEU A 585 -17.28 56.24 18.89
C LEU A 585 -16.09 56.90 19.60
N ASP A 586 -16.03 58.24 19.63
CA ASP A 586 -14.93 59.03 20.22
C ASP A 586 -13.61 58.94 19.45
N VAL A 587 -13.71 58.67 18.14
CA VAL A 587 -12.59 58.68 17.20
C VAL A 587 -12.66 59.94 16.36
N HIS A 588 -11.72 60.85 16.59
CA HIS A 588 -11.67 62.17 15.97
C HIS A 588 -10.70 62.20 14.77
N PRO A 589 -10.89 63.10 13.79
CA PRO A 589 -9.93 63.31 12.72
C PRO A 589 -8.60 63.86 13.25
N LEU A 590 -7.51 63.57 12.55
CA LEU A 590 -6.17 63.93 12.98
C LEU A 590 -5.99 65.46 13.09
N SER A 591 -6.63 66.23 12.21
CA SER A 591 -6.60 67.70 12.26
C SER A 591 -7.22 68.32 13.51
N GLU A 592 -8.20 67.66 14.14
CA GLU A 592 -8.85 68.12 15.37
C GLU A 592 -8.04 67.77 16.63
N VAL A 593 -7.19 66.74 16.52
CA VAL A 593 -6.38 66.21 17.62
C VAL A 593 -5.03 66.93 17.73
N VAL A 594 -4.52 67.47 16.62
CA VAL A 594 -3.19 68.10 16.55
C VAL A 594 -3.32 69.63 16.51
N SER A 595 -2.84 70.31 17.55
CA SER A 595 -2.71 71.77 17.56
C SER A 595 -1.40 72.24 16.93
N ARG A 596 -1.46 73.18 15.97
CA ARG A 596 -0.28 73.88 15.46
C ARG A 596 -0.06 75.15 16.28
N GLU A 597 0.89 75.14 17.20
CA GLU A 597 1.37 76.36 17.83
C GLU A 597 2.51 76.96 17.01
N ALA A 598 2.43 78.26 16.72
CA ALA A 598 3.55 78.99 16.12
C ALA A 598 4.63 79.16 17.20
N ILE A 599 5.77 78.50 17.00
CA ILE A 599 6.96 78.78 17.80
C ILE A 599 7.47 80.16 17.36
N PHE A 600 7.23 81.18 18.19
CA PHE A 600 7.87 82.49 18.03
C PHE A 600 9.34 82.36 18.43
N TYR A 601 10.21 82.22 17.43
CA TYR A 601 11.64 82.46 17.64
C TYR A 601 11.83 83.97 17.81
N GLY A 602 12.40 84.39 18.94
CA GLY A 602 12.77 85.78 19.18
C GLY A 602 13.70 86.31 18.07
N SER A 603 13.77 87.62 17.92
CA SER A 603 14.42 88.37 16.83
C SER A 603 15.95 88.20 16.69
N GLU A 604 16.56 87.14 17.20
CA GLU A 604 18.00 86.86 17.06
C GLU A 604 18.33 85.74 16.05
N ASP A 605 17.37 84.88 15.65
CA ASP A 605 17.66 83.71 14.80
C ASP A 605 17.43 83.90 13.29
N ASN A 606 17.12 85.12 12.83
CA ASN A 606 16.73 85.36 11.43
C ASN A 606 17.89 85.71 10.46
N MET A 607 19.15 85.52 10.85
CA MET A 607 20.30 85.81 9.98
C MET A 607 20.76 84.62 9.12
N ASP A 608 20.33 83.39 9.40
CA ASP A 608 20.85 82.19 8.72
C ASP A 608 19.94 81.61 7.63
N LYS A 609 18.87 82.32 7.22
CA LYS A 609 17.96 81.87 6.14
C LYS A 609 17.92 82.76 4.89
N ILE A 610 18.94 83.59 4.69
CA ILE A 610 19.21 84.22 3.37
C ILE A 610 20.57 83.72 2.89
N LEU A 611 20.60 82.50 2.35
CA LEU A 611 21.52 81.99 1.33
C LEU A 611 21.35 80.47 1.26
N TYR A 612 20.44 80.00 0.40
CA TYR A 612 20.60 78.92 -0.59
C TYR A 612 19.25 78.54 -1.19
#